data_AF-A0A2P4EQ79-F1
#
_entry.id   AF-A0A2P4EQ79-F1
#
_cell.length_a   1.000
_cell.length_b   1.000
_cell.length_c   1.000
_cell.angle_alpha   90.00
_cell.angle_beta   90.00
_cell.angle_gamma   90.00
#
_symmetry.space_group_name_H-M   'P 1'
#
loop_
_entity.id
_entity.type
_entity.pdbx_description
1 polymer ?
#
loop_
_entity_poly.entity_id
_entity_poly.type
_entity_poly.pdbx_seq_one_letter_code
_entity_poly.pdbx_strand_id
1 'polypeptide(L)'
;MTNDEFDALVARLESQAVSRPLLYKMRVLMLALLGYGYITFMLIGLLLMTLLSLAVLKGIGLKLAIPLLILIWAVLKALWVKLEAPEGRRLTRKEAPALFAMIDDLRRRLKAPRFHRVLVTHDFNACVVQTPRLGIFGWHRNYLVIGLPLMKTLSVEQFRAVLAHEFGHLAGGHGRVSNWIYRLRLSWHTLMSSLTSEGRFGTFLFRRFFNWYVPYFTAYSFPLARANEYEADAAAARLTSPSSIAEALTAVNVVGRYLDERYWADIHRSASDLPRPAFAPYGSLADKVSVGLEDQPVQEWVSLALDRKTSSEDTHPALADRLKALDQAPQLSLPAEQDRADKLLGDSLSVVTGELDSRWEQSILPAWEERYQTAEKGRARLAELAAEIASGVELTDQRQYEHACLTEEFGDGADAALPMFRALQKASPDHPIPCYALGARLLQRNDPDGVALVKRAIELDDDARLNGYELLRDYYWGIGQEQQAHEWHAKLVERHHLLQCAQAERAQITLKDKLDPHGLDAEQLATLRAQLKGIRGLTRVYLLRKRLEAFPEHPLYVLGYCCTPWWGLRNRKRTKALAQRIVDTVSLPGEVFVLNVEGDNYRFGRKFFWKRGTKVL
;
A
#
# COMPACT_ATOMS: atom_id res chain seq x y z
N MET A 1 1.92 -20.28 -5.06
CA MET A 1 1.37 -20.70 -3.77
C MET A 1 0.22 -19.77 -3.50
N THR A 2 -0.99 -20.31 -3.40
CA THR A 2 -2.17 -19.53 -2.98
C THR A 2 -2.09 -19.24 -1.48
N ASN A 3 -2.94 -18.33 -0.97
CA ASN A 3 -2.99 -18.04 0.47
C ASN A 3 -3.39 -19.29 1.27
N ASP A 4 -4.36 -20.06 0.79
CA ASP A 4 -4.78 -21.31 1.45
C ASP A 4 -3.66 -22.35 1.51
N GLU A 5 -2.87 -22.50 0.44
CA GLU A 5 -1.70 -23.39 0.42
C GLU A 5 -0.62 -22.92 1.41
N PHE A 6 -0.44 -21.60 1.55
CA PHE A 6 0.50 -21.03 2.51
C PHE A 6 0.05 -21.30 3.94
N ASP A 7 -1.22 -21.03 4.26
CA ASP A 7 -1.78 -21.19 5.61
C ASP A 7 -1.78 -22.65 6.04
N ALA A 8 -2.16 -23.57 5.15
CA ALA A 8 -2.08 -25.01 5.40
C ALA A 8 -0.63 -25.47 5.65
N LEU A 9 0.33 -24.92 4.89
CA LEU A 9 1.75 -25.21 5.08
C LEU A 9 2.24 -24.68 6.44
N VAL A 10 1.91 -23.44 6.80
CA VAL A 10 2.27 -22.83 8.08
C VAL A 10 1.71 -23.67 9.24
N ALA A 11 0.42 -24.01 9.23
CA ALA A 11 -0.22 -24.80 10.29
C ALA A 11 0.50 -26.15 10.50
N ARG A 12 0.88 -26.84 9.42
CA ARG A 12 1.66 -28.08 9.50
C ARG A 12 3.05 -27.85 10.08
N LEU A 13 3.71 -26.76 9.69
CA LEU A 13 5.06 -26.43 10.14
C LEU A 13 5.09 -26.03 11.62
N GLU A 14 4.04 -25.43 12.15
CA GLU A 14 3.91 -25.12 13.59
C GLU A 14 3.90 -26.38 14.44
N SER A 15 3.10 -27.37 14.05
CA SER A 15 3.09 -28.69 14.70
C SER A 15 4.48 -29.34 14.70
N GLN A 16 5.25 -29.17 13.61
CA GLN A 16 6.63 -29.67 13.53
C GLN A 16 7.61 -28.86 14.40
N ALA A 17 7.44 -27.54 14.47
CA ALA A 17 8.28 -26.67 15.29
C ALA A 17 8.12 -26.99 16.79
N VAL A 18 6.90 -27.30 17.24
CA VAL A 18 6.62 -27.70 18.63
C VAL A 18 7.19 -29.09 18.94
N SER A 19 6.98 -30.07 18.05
CA SER A 19 7.42 -31.45 18.30
C SER A 19 8.93 -31.66 18.20
N ARG A 20 9.63 -30.92 17.32
CA ARG A 20 11.08 -31.09 17.06
C ARG A 20 11.80 -29.74 16.86
N PRO A 21 11.92 -28.90 17.90
CA PRO A 21 12.36 -27.51 17.77
C PRO A 21 13.79 -27.34 17.24
N LEU A 22 14.73 -28.20 17.65
CA LEU A 22 16.12 -28.11 17.19
C LEU A 22 16.26 -28.47 15.70
N LEU A 23 15.64 -29.58 15.28
CA LEU A 23 15.64 -30.00 13.88
C LEU A 23 14.94 -28.98 12.99
N TYR A 24 13.85 -28.40 13.48
CA TYR A 24 13.15 -27.33 12.78
C TYR A 24 14.05 -26.10 12.58
N LYS A 25 14.71 -25.62 13.65
CA LYS A 25 15.69 -24.51 13.57
C LYS A 25 16.80 -24.82 12.55
N MET A 26 17.35 -26.03 12.55
CA MET A 26 18.36 -26.44 11.55
C MET A 26 17.83 -26.42 10.12
N ARG A 27 16.59 -26.86 9.88
CA ARG A 27 15.96 -26.79 8.54
C ARG A 27 15.83 -25.36 8.06
N VAL A 28 15.36 -24.44 8.92
CA VAL A 28 15.25 -23.01 8.57
C VAL A 28 16.62 -22.41 8.27
N LEU A 29 17.65 -22.77 9.04
CA LEU A 29 19.03 -22.34 8.79
C LEU A 29 19.56 -22.88 7.45
N MET A 30 19.32 -24.14 7.13
CA MET A 30 19.72 -24.73 5.84
C MET A 30 19.01 -24.04 4.66
N LEU A 31 17.73 -23.71 4.80
CA LEU A 31 17.00 -22.94 3.79
C LEU A 31 17.59 -21.53 3.65
N ALA A 32 17.90 -20.85 4.75
CA ALA A 32 18.56 -19.55 4.71
C ALA A 32 19.91 -19.62 3.97
N LEU A 33 20.72 -20.65 4.26
CA LEU A 33 22.00 -20.91 3.59
C LEU A 33 21.82 -21.23 2.09
N LEU A 34 20.74 -21.93 1.70
CA LEU A 34 20.40 -22.18 0.31
C LEU A 34 20.17 -20.87 -0.46
N GLY A 35 19.47 -19.91 0.14
CA GLY A 35 19.27 -18.58 -0.44
C GLY A 35 20.60 -17.86 -0.70
N TYR A 36 21.48 -17.81 0.30
CA TYR A 36 22.82 -17.23 0.12
C TYR A 36 23.64 -17.98 -0.93
N GLY A 37 23.65 -19.32 -0.87
CA GLY A 37 24.35 -20.17 -1.82
C GLY A 37 23.91 -19.93 -3.26
N TYR A 38 22.62 -19.71 -3.50
CA TYR A 38 22.09 -19.38 -4.83
C TYR A 38 22.64 -18.05 -5.36
N ILE A 39 22.59 -16.97 -4.55
CA ILE A 39 23.18 -15.69 -4.94
C ILE A 39 24.67 -15.86 -5.25
N THR A 40 25.42 -16.49 -4.36
CA THR A 40 26.87 -16.64 -4.50
C THR A 40 27.22 -17.46 -5.75
N PHE A 41 26.56 -18.59 -5.96
CA PHE A 41 26.72 -19.43 -7.15
C PHE A 41 26.49 -18.64 -8.42
N MET A 42 25.42 -17.86 -8.47
CA MET A 42 25.07 -17.08 -9.64
C MET A 42 26.04 -15.91 -9.87
N LEU A 43 26.49 -15.20 -8.82
CA LEU A 43 27.53 -14.17 -8.94
C LEU A 43 28.84 -14.75 -9.49
N ILE A 44 29.26 -15.93 -9.00
CA ILE A 44 30.43 -16.64 -9.52
C ILE A 44 30.21 -17.03 -10.99
N GLY A 45 29.04 -17.58 -11.33
CA GLY A 45 28.70 -17.95 -12.70
C GLY A 45 28.75 -16.76 -13.66
N LEU A 46 28.16 -15.62 -13.27
CA LEU A 46 28.21 -14.38 -14.06
C LEU A 46 29.65 -13.87 -14.22
N LEU A 47 30.46 -13.93 -13.16
CA LEU A 47 31.87 -13.54 -13.22
C LEU A 47 32.67 -14.44 -14.16
N LEU A 48 32.53 -15.76 -14.05
CA LEU A 48 33.19 -16.74 -14.93
C LEU A 48 32.78 -16.54 -16.40
N MET A 49 31.50 -16.32 -16.67
CA MET A 49 31.00 -16.02 -18.01
C MET A 49 31.59 -14.72 -18.57
N THR A 50 31.76 -13.70 -17.71
CA THR A 50 32.39 -12.42 -18.09
C THR A 50 33.88 -12.62 -18.42
N LEU A 51 34.61 -13.39 -17.60
CA LEU A 51 36.01 -13.70 -17.85
C LEU A 51 36.19 -14.53 -19.12
N LEU A 52 35.34 -15.54 -19.33
CA LEU A 52 35.36 -16.38 -20.52
C LEU A 52 35.03 -15.58 -21.79
N SER A 53 34.05 -14.66 -21.74
CA SER A 53 33.72 -13.82 -22.89
C SER A 53 34.90 -12.95 -23.30
N LEU A 54 35.60 -12.35 -22.33
CA LEU A 54 36.79 -11.53 -22.57
C LEU A 54 37.98 -12.36 -23.09
N ALA A 55 38.19 -13.56 -22.54
CA ALA A 55 39.30 -14.43 -22.92
C ALA A 55 39.15 -15.04 -24.32
N VAL A 56 37.92 -15.43 -24.71
CA VAL A 56 37.69 -16.21 -25.94
C VAL A 56 37.18 -15.36 -27.10
N LEU A 57 36.31 -14.38 -26.85
CA LEU A 57 35.51 -13.72 -27.90
C LEU A 57 36.01 -12.31 -28.29
N LYS A 58 37.16 -11.86 -27.75
CA LYS A 58 37.82 -10.58 -28.06
C LYS A 58 36.83 -9.39 -28.10
N GLY A 59 36.74 -8.65 -29.21
CA GLY A 59 35.86 -7.46 -29.33
C GLY A 59 34.36 -7.74 -29.20
N ILE A 60 33.91 -8.97 -29.50
CA ILE A 60 32.52 -9.42 -29.23
C ILE A 60 32.38 -9.74 -27.74
N GLY A 61 33.43 -10.30 -27.14
CA GLY A 61 33.55 -10.57 -25.71
C GLY A 61 33.31 -9.34 -24.84
N LEU A 62 33.81 -8.18 -25.25
CA LEU A 62 33.58 -6.91 -24.55
C LEU A 62 32.10 -6.48 -24.60
N LYS A 63 31.43 -6.65 -25.75
CA LYS A 63 30.00 -6.34 -25.89
C LYS A 63 29.12 -7.26 -25.01
N LEU A 64 29.55 -8.48 -24.74
CA LEU A 64 28.88 -9.43 -23.84
C LEU A 64 29.26 -9.24 -22.37
N ALA A 65 30.48 -8.79 -22.08
CA ALA A 65 30.93 -8.52 -20.71
C ALA A 65 30.20 -7.34 -20.08
N ILE A 66 29.93 -6.28 -20.83
CA ILE A 66 29.24 -5.07 -20.34
C ILE A 66 27.88 -5.39 -19.68
N PRO A 67 26.92 -6.08 -20.33
CA PRO A 67 25.65 -6.40 -19.70
C PRO A 67 25.79 -7.35 -18.49
N LEU A 68 26.77 -8.27 -18.50
CA LEU A 68 27.03 -9.15 -17.35
C LEU A 68 27.57 -8.36 -16.16
N LEU A 69 28.48 -7.42 -16.38
CA LEU A 69 29.01 -6.53 -15.33
C LEU A 69 27.92 -5.60 -14.78
N ILE A 70 27.02 -5.10 -15.63
CA ILE A 70 25.85 -4.32 -15.19
C ILE A 70 24.95 -5.18 -14.29
N LEU A 71 24.74 -6.46 -14.64
CA LEU A 71 23.92 -7.37 -13.84
C LEU A 71 24.59 -7.69 -12.49
N ILE A 72 25.90 -7.98 -12.48
CA ILE A 72 26.68 -8.17 -11.25
C ILE A 72 26.58 -6.91 -10.37
N TRP A 73 26.79 -5.73 -10.95
CA TRP A 73 26.68 -4.47 -10.24
C TRP A 73 25.28 -4.23 -9.67
N ALA A 74 24.22 -4.56 -10.42
CA ALA A 74 22.84 -4.45 -9.95
C ALA A 74 22.57 -5.36 -8.74
N VAL A 75 23.03 -6.62 -8.78
CA VAL A 75 22.91 -7.55 -7.64
C VAL A 75 23.71 -7.06 -6.43
N LEU A 76 24.95 -6.64 -6.63
CA LEU A 76 25.78 -6.11 -5.54
C LEU A 76 25.19 -4.83 -4.94
N LYS A 77 24.66 -3.94 -5.78
CA LYS A 77 23.97 -2.71 -5.34
C LYS A 77 22.70 -3.05 -4.55
N ALA A 78 21.92 -4.04 -5.00
CA ALA A 78 20.73 -4.50 -4.29
C ALA A 78 21.06 -5.08 -2.90
N LEU A 79 22.18 -5.79 -2.77
CA LEU A 79 22.70 -6.27 -1.48
C LEU A 79 23.27 -5.15 -0.59
N TRP A 80 23.59 -3.99 -1.17
CA TRP A 80 24.15 -2.82 -0.49
C TRP A 80 23.13 -1.70 -0.25
N VAL A 81 21.83 -1.94 -0.48
CA VAL A 81 20.79 -0.95 -0.22
C VAL A 81 20.87 -0.52 1.25
N LYS A 82 21.07 0.77 1.47
CA LYS A 82 21.05 1.37 2.81
C LYS A 82 19.60 1.42 3.25
N LEU A 83 19.27 0.73 4.35
CA LEU A 83 18.03 1.00 5.05
C LEU A 83 18.14 2.41 5.65
N GLU A 84 17.17 3.27 5.35
CA GLU A 84 17.11 4.62 5.88
C GLU A 84 16.94 4.58 7.40
N ALA A 85 17.47 5.60 8.08
CA ALA A 85 17.30 5.71 9.52
C ALA A 85 15.83 6.04 9.81
N PRO A 86 15.24 5.47 10.88
CA PRO A 86 13.90 5.86 11.28
C PRO A 86 13.87 7.37 11.57
N GLU A 87 12.78 8.00 11.16
CA GLU A 87 12.51 9.39 11.47
C GLU A 87 11.94 9.54 12.88
N GLY A 88 12.02 10.74 13.45
CA GLY A 88 11.48 11.03 14.78
C GLY A 88 12.25 12.11 15.53
N ARG A 89 11.63 12.66 16.58
CA ARG A 89 12.28 13.63 17.46
C ARG A 89 13.30 12.89 18.34
N ARG A 90 14.58 13.19 18.15
CA ARG A 90 15.64 12.60 18.99
C ARG A 90 15.54 13.13 20.42
N LEU A 91 15.48 12.22 21.38
CA LEU A 91 15.65 12.53 22.80
C LEU A 91 17.11 12.41 23.24
N THR A 92 17.48 13.26 24.18
CA THR A 92 18.75 13.22 24.91
C THR A 92 18.54 12.80 26.36
N ARG A 93 19.61 12.31 26.99
CA ARG A 93 19.60 11.92 28.41
C ARG A 93 19.26 13.08 29.35
N LYS A 94 19.53 14.32 28.93
CA LYS A 94 19.22 15.52 29.71
C LYS A 94 17.72 15.86 29.65
N GLU A 95 17.09 15.63 28.49
CA GLU A 95 15.66 15.90 28.28
C GLU A 95 14.77 14.92 29.05
N ALA A 96 15.11 13.63 29.08
CA ALA A 96 14.27 12.58 29.69
C ALA A 96 15.08 11.62 30.58
N PRO A 97 15.67 12.08 31.70
CA PRO A 97 16.57 11.27 32.52
C PRO A 97 15.91 10.00 33.07
N ALA A 98 14.64 10.06 33.49
CA ALA A 98 13.89 8.92 33.99
C ALA A 98 13.69 7.83 32.93
N LEU A 99 13.30 8.22 31.71
CA LEU A 99 13.20 7.30 30.57
C LEU A 99 14.53 6.60 30.29
N PHE A 100 15.63 7.36 30.25
CA PHE A 100 16.96 6.79 29.99
C PHE A 100 17.45 5.87 31.13
N ALA A 101 17.06 6.14 32.38
CA ALA A 101 17.35 5.26 33.50
C ALA A 101 16.61 3.91 33.36
N MET A 102 15.32 3.94 32.98
CA MET A 102 14.55 2.73 32.67
C MET A 102 15.18 1.94 31.51
N ILE A 103 15.54 2.61 30.41
CA ILE A 103 16.23 2.00 29.26
C ILE A 103 17.54 1.34 29.68
N ASP A 104 18.34 1.99 30.52
CA ASP A 104 19.62 1.44 30.99
C ASP A 104 19.43 0.24 31.92
N ASP A 105 18.39 0.23 32.75
CA ASP A 105 18.03 -0.92 33.59
C ASP A 105 17.60 -2.12 32.75
N LEU A 106 16.63 -1.94 31.85
CA LEU A 106 16.16 -2.99 30.94
C LEU A 106 17.31 -3.55 30.09
N ARG A 107 18.17 -2.67 29.54
CA ARG A 107 19.35 -3.09 28.77
C ARG A 107 20.28 -3.97 29.59
N ARG A 108 20.56 -3.60 30.84
CA ARG A 108 21.46 -4.38 31.72
C ARG A 108 20.87 -5.75 32.04
N ARG A 109 19.59 -5.80 32.41
CA ARG A 109 18.91 -7.05 32.79
C ARG A 109 18.79 -8.03 31.61
N LEU A 110 18.48 -7.52 30.42
CA LEU A 110 18.34 -8.32 29.19
C LEU A 110 19.65 -8.53 28.43
N LYS A 111 20.76 -7.93 28.88
CA LYS A 111 22.05 -7.92 28.15
C LYS A 111 21.88 -7.44 26.70
N ALA A 112 20.97 -6.50 26.47
CA ALA A 112 20.69 -5.93 25.16
C ALA A 112 21.84 -5.00 24.71
N PRO A 113 22.05 -4.81 23.39
CA PRO A 113 23.06 -3.87 22.88
C PRO A 113 22.71 -2.42 23.25
N ARG A 114 23.70 -1.53 23.17
CA ARG A 114 23.48 -0.08 23.38
C ARG A 114 22.66 0.53 22.24
N PHE A 115 21.70 1.38 22.59
CA PHE A 115 21.00 2.25 21.64
C PHE A 115 21.81 3.52 21.38
N HIS A 116 21.99 3.86 20.12
CA HIS A 116 22.74 5.04 19.69
C HIS A 116 21.85 6.29 19.64
N ARG A 117 20.55 6.09 19.45
CA ARG A 117 19.52 7.10 19.33
C ARG A 117 18.24 6.56 19.97
N VAL A 118 17.57 7.41 20.74
CA VAL A 118 16.20 7.20 21.22
C VAL A 118 15.38 8.28 20.54
N LEU A 119 14.34 7.88 19.81
CA LEU A 119 13.48 8.74 19.01
C LEU A 119 12.06 8.67 19.56
N VAL A 120 11.38 9.80 19.59
CA VAL A 120 9.93 9.86 19.81
C VAL A 120 9.23 10.14 18.50
N THR A 121 8.19 9.35 18.20
CA THR A 121 7.38 9.48 16.97
C THR A 121 5.90 9.65 17.30
N HIS A 122 5.12 9.87 16.25
CA HIS A 122 3.67 10.00 16.31
C HIS A 122 2.95 8.65 16.20
N ASP A 123 3.68 7.57 15.93
CA ASP A 123 3.10 6.25 15.74
C ASP A 123 2.58 5.69 17.08
N PHE A 124 1.50 4.93 17.06
CA PHE A 124 1.08 4.13 18.21
C PHE A 124 1.88 2.82 18.28
N ASN A 125 3.21 2.93 18.39
CA ASN A 125 4.11 1.79 18.41
C ASN A 125 5.43 2.08 19.15
N ALA A 126 6.10 1.05 19.66
CA ALA A 126 7.46 1.12 20.17
C ALA A 126 8.24 -0.02 19.53
N CYS A 127 9.41 0.30 18.95
CA CYS A 127 10.19 -0.73 18.27
C CYS A 127 11.68 -0.47 18.34
N VAL A 128 12.45 -1.54 18.12
CA VAL A 128 13.89 -1.44 17.91
C VAL A 128 14.24 -1.58 16.44
N VAL A 129 14.90 -0.56 15.89
CA VAL A 129 15.39 -0.58 14.50
C VAL A 129 16.92 -0.69 14.49
N GLN A 130 17.43 -1.66 13.73
CA GLN A 130 18.87 -1.82 13.50
C GLN A 130 19.21 -1.48 12.05
N THR A 131 19.82 -0.31 11.80
CA THR A 131 20.23 0.04 10.43
C THR A 131 21.67 -0.44 10.15
N PRO A 132 21.88 -1.17 9.04
CA PRO A 132 23.22 -1.60 8.63
C PRO A 132 24.05 -0.40 8.13
N ARG A 133 25.31 -0.32 8.55
CA ARG A 133 26.27 0.69 8.07
C ARG A 133 27.06 0.21 6.84
N LEU A 134 27.19 -1.10 6.66
CA LEU A 134 28.00 -1.77 5.61
C LEU A 134 27.21 -2.92 4.95
N GLY A 135 25.98 -2.65 4.50
CA GLY A 135 25.11 -3.68 3.90
C GLY A 135 24.90 -4.88 4.84
N ILE A 136 24.94 -6.11 4.30
CA ILE A 136 24.83 -7.34 5.09
C ILE A 136 26.01 -7.59 6.05
N PHE A 137 27.10 -6.80 5.98
CA PHE A 137 28.31 -6.97 6.80
C PHE A 137 28.30 -6.09 8.07
N GLY A 138 27.72 -6.62 9.14
CA GLY A 138 28.32 -6.64 10.50
C GLY A 138 28.32 -5.40 11.41
N TRP A 139 27.93 -4.19 10.98
CA TRP A 139 27.95 -3.01 11.86
C TRP A 139 26.60 -2.30 11.85
N HIS A 140 25.88 -2.39 12.96
CA HIS A 140 24.52 -1.84 13.07
C HIS A 140 24.47 -0.61 13.96
N ARG A 141 23.63 0.34 13.57
CA ARG A 141 23.20 1.42 14.44
C ARG A 141 21.84 1.07 14.99
N ASN A 142 21.79 0.84 16.30
CA ASN A 142 20.54 0.56 17.03
C ASN A 142 19.81 1.86 17.37
N TYR A 143 18.54 1.93 17.02
CA TYR A 143 17.59 2.98 17.35
C TYR A 143 16.50 2.37 18.22
N LEU A 144 16.11 3.08 19.28
CA LEU A 144 14.88 2.81 19.99
C LEU A 144 13.88 3.87 19.54
N VAL A 145 12.76 3.45 18.97
CA VAL A 145 11.68 4.32 18.49
C VAL A 145 10.50 4.14 19.44
N ILE A 146 9.99 5.24 19.97
CA ILE A 146 8.91 5.24 20.97
C ILE A 146 7.81 6.18 20.49
N GLY A 147 6.61 5.66 20.32
CA GLY A 147 5.41 6.44 20.08
C GLY A 147 5.01 7.26 21.29
N LEU A 148 4.86 8.58 21.14
CA LEU A 148 4.22 9.41 22.17
C LEU A 148 2.81 8.91 22.51
N PRO A 149 1.98 8.48 21.52
CA PRO A 149 0.67 7.89 21.81
C PRO A 149 0.69 6.70 22.77
N LEU A 150 1.68 5.80 22.67
CA LEU A 150 1.83 4.70 23.62
C LEU A 150 2.17 5.19 25.02
N MET A 151 3.07 6.16 25.14
CA MET A 151 3.45 6.69 26.45
C MET A 151 2.26 7.37 27.16
N LYS A 152 1.36 7.97 26.37
CA LYS A 152 0.16 8.67 26.84
C LYS A 152 -0.97 7.75 27.30
N THR A 153 -0.98 6.50 26.85
CA THR A 153 -2.10 5.57 27.04
C THR A 153 -1.73 4.35 27.88
N LEU A 154 -0.44 4.18 28.20
CA LEU A 154 0.06 3.11 29.06
C LEU A 154 0.59 3.65 30.38
N SER A 155 0.40 2.88 31.45
CA SER A 155 1.07 3.14 32.72
C SER A 155 2.58 2.95 32.59
N VAL A 156 3.37 3.49 33.53
CA VAL A 156 4.83 3.28 33.55
C VAL A 156 5.21 1.78 33.51
N GLU A 157 4.48 0.93 34.24
CA GLU A 157 4.77 -0.51 34.29
C GLU A 157 4.34 -1.24 33.02
N GLN A 158 3.20 -0.87 32.43
CA GLN A 158 2.79 -1.39 31.12
C GLN A 158 3.78 -0.99 30.03
N PHE A 159 4.19 0.27 29.98
CA PHE A 159 5.18 0.77 29.04
C PHE A 159 6.55 0.10 29.24
N ARG A 160 6.96 -0.13 30.50
CA ARG A 160 8.15 -0.90 30.83
C ARG A 160 8.06 -2.34 30.30
N ALA A 161 6.88 -2.98 30.37
CA ALA A 161 6.65 -4.31 29.83
C ALA A 161 6.79 -4.32 28.30
N VAL A 162 6.23 -3.32 27.60
CA VAL A 162 6.41 -3.15 26.15
C VAL A 162 7.89 -2.99 25.79
N LEU A 163 8.63 -2.11 26.47
CA LEU A 163 10.07 -1.97 26.22
C LEU A 163 10.87 -3.24 26.55
N ALA A 164 10.48 -3.98 27.58
CA ALA A 164 11.12 -5.25 27.93
C ALA A 164 10.90 -6.31 26.83
N HIS A 165 9.71 -6.36 26.24
CA HIS A 165 9.39 -7.19 25.07
C HIS A 165 10.29 -6.81 23.88
N GLU A 166 10.33 -5.53 23.52
CA GLU A 166 11.16 -5.03 22.40
C GLU A 166 12.65 -5.33 22.57
N PHE A 167 13.15 -5.25 23.81
CA PHE A 167 14.54 -5.58 24.11
C PHE A 167 14.77 -7.08 24.11
N GLY A 168 13.74 -7.87 24.40
CA GLY A 168 13.71 -9.33 24.30
C GLY A 168 14.10 -9.81 22.90
N HIS A 169 13.65 -9.12 21.84
CA HIS A 169 14.08 -9.43 20.47
C HIS A 169 15.59 -9.30 20.26
N LEU A 170 16.24 -8.35 20.95
CA LEU A 170 17.69 -8.14 20.84
C LEU A 170 18.51 -9.01 21.79
N ALA A 171 17.88 -9.59 22.81
CA ALA A 171 18.53 -10.31 23.89
C ALA A 171 18.88 -11.76 23.51
N GLY A 172 20.08 -12.21 23.92
CA GLY A 172 20.48 -13.63 23.84
C GLY A 172 20.96 -14.16 22.48
N GLY A 173 21.34 -15.44 22.45
CA GLY A 173 21.84 -16.15 21.25
C GLY A 173 20.75 -16.51 20.25
N HIS A 174 19.52 -16.75 20.71
CA HIS A 174 18.37 -17.09 19.87
C HIS A 174 17.75 -15.87 19.16
N GLY A 175 17.64 -14.72 19.83
CA GLY A 175 17.15 -13.46 19.23
C GLY A 175 18.04 -12.94 18.09
N ARG A 176 19.36 -13.17 18.14
CA ARG A 176 20.29 -12.82 17.05
C ARG A 176 20.00 -13.57 15.75
N VAL A 177 19.71 -14.88 15.85
CA VAL A 177 19.41 -15.73 14.70
C VAL A 177 18.04 -15.36 14.12
N SER A 178 17.06 -15.12 14.99
CA SER A 178 15.73 -14.68 14.55
C SER A 178 15.76 -13.33 13.84
N ASN A 179 16.39 -12.32 14.44
CA ASN A 179 16.55 -11.00 13.81
C ASN A 179 17.33 -11.09 12.49
N TRP A 180 18.29 -12.01 12.39
CA TRP A 180 18.98 -12.27 11.13
C TRP A 180 18.05 -12.89 10.08
N ILE A 181 17.21 -13.87 10.44
CA ILE A 181 16.20 -14.45 9.54
C ILE A 181 15.19 -13.39 9.10
N TYR A 182 14.72 -12.53 10.01
CA TYR A 182 13.84 -11.41 9.68
C TYR A 182 14.47 -10.46 8.67
N ARG A 183 15.71 -10.01 8.92
CA ARG A 183 16.46 -9.17 7.96
C ARG A 183 16.68 -9.86 6.63
N LEU A 184 16.90 -11.17 6.64
CA LEU A 184 17.07 -11.95 5.44
C LEU A 184 15.78 -11.92 4.60
N ARG A 185 14.61 -12.10 5.21
CA ARG A 185 13.30 -11.95 4.54
C ARG A 185 13.13 -10.56 3.91
N LEU A 186 13.38 -9.50 4.67
CA LEU A 186 13.32 -8.12 4.16
C LEU A 186 14.26 -7.92 2.96
N SER A 187 15.50 -8.39 3.08
CA SER A 187 16.50 -8.28 2.02
C SER A 187 16.04 -9.00 0.74
N TRP A 188 15.42 -10.17 0.85
CA TRP A 188 14.85 -10.88 -0.29
C TRP A 188 13.71 -10.11 -0.95
N HIS A 189 12.82 -9.52 -0.15
CA HIS A 189 11.70 -8.73 -0.66
C HIS A 189 12.20 -7.47 -1.40
N THR A 190 13.14 -6.73 -0.81
CA THR A 190 13.78 -5.57 -1.45
C THR A 190 14.54 -5.94 -2.72
N LEU A 191 15.24 -7.08 -2.72
CA LEU A 191 15.98 -7.54 -3.88
C LEU A 191 15.03 -7.97 -5.01
N MET A 192 13.92 -8.63 -4.69
CA MET A 192 12.87 -8.96 -5.65
C MET A 192 12.24 -7.71 -6.27
N SER A 193 11.82 -6.74 -5.44
CA SER A 193 11.17 -5.51 -5.91
C SER A 193 12.10 -4.63 -6.76
N SER A 194 13.38 -4.59 -6.41
CA SER A 194 14.42 -3.87 -7.17
C SER A 194 14.68 -4.54 -8.53
N LEU A 195 14.64 -5.86 -8.61
CA LEU A 195 14.85 -6.60 -9.86
C LEU A 195 13.62 -6.56 -10.78
N THR A 196 12.40 -6.52 -10.24
CA THR A 196 11.16 -6.47 -11.05
C THR A 196 10.83 -5.08 -11.59
N SER A 197 11.15 -4.01 -10.86
CA SER A 197 10.79 -2.63 -11.23
C SER A 197 11.61 -2.05 -12.38
N GLU A 198 12.84 -2.51 -12.60
CA GLU A 198 13.75 -1.90 -13.59
C GLU A 198 13.71 -2.54 -15.00
N GLY A 199 12.92 -3.59 -15.23
CA GLY A 199 12.74 -4.18 -16.59
C GLY A 199 14.03 -4.68 -17.26
N ARG A 200 15.10 -4.98 -16.50
CA ARG A 200 16.44 -5.29 -17.04
C ARG A 200 16.58 -6.74 -17.49
N PHE A 201 17.44 -6.94 -18.50
CA PHE A 201 17.85 -8.25 -19.03
C PHE A 201 18.52 -9.10 -17.94
N GLY A 202 18.04 -10.34 -17.71
CA GLY A 202 18.56 -11.28 -16.71
C GLY A 202 17.62 -11.60 -15.54
N THR A 203 16.55 -10.81 -15.37
CA THR A 203 15.51 -10.96 -14.33
C THR A 203 14.79 -12.31 -14.34
N PHE A 204 14.73 -13.01 -15.48
CA PHE A 204 14.02 -14.29 -15.60
C PHE A 204 14.63 -15.41 -14.74
N LEU A 205 15.95 -15.44 -14.59
CA LEU A 205 16.65 -16.47 -13.80
C LEU A 205 16.31 -16.31 -12.30
N PHE A 206 16.34 -15.07 -11.82
CA PHE A 206 15.99 -14.72 -10.45
C PHE A 206 14.52 -14.93 -10.16
N ARG A 207 13.64 -14.54 -11.08
CA ARG A 207 12.19 -14.60 -10.88
C ARG A 207 11.70 -16.02 -10.59
N ARG A 208 12.22 -17.03 -11.29
CA ARG A 208 11.86 -18.43 -11.04
C ARG A 208 12.24 -18.86 -9.62
N PHE A 209 13.50 -18.61 -9.22
CA PHE A 209 13.98 -18.99 -7.90
C PHE A 209 13.23 -18.22 -6.81
N PHE A 210 13.10 -16.90 -6.92
CA PHE A 210 12.44 -16.08 -5.90
C PHE A 210 10.95 -16.36 -5.75
N ASN A 211 10.22 -16.56 -6.84
CA ASN A 211 8.80 -16.89 -6.78
C ASN A 211 8.52 -18.20 -6.04
N TRP A 212 9.47 -19.13 -6.04
CA TRP A 212 9.37 -20.38 -5.27
C TRP A 212 9.96 -20.22 -3.87
N TYR A 213 11.19 -19.72 -3.78
CA TYR A 213 11.99 -19.69 -2.55
C TYR A 213 11.46 -18.70 -1.52
N VAL A 214 11.08 -17.47 -1.92
CA VAL A 214 10.69 -16.43 -0.94
C VAL A 214 9.41 -16.81 -0.20
N PRO A 215 8.32 -17.22 -0.87
CA PRO A 215 7.11 -17.65 -0.16
C PRO A 215 7.36 -18.89 0.71
N TYR A 216 8.15 -19.85 0.20
CA TYR A 216 8.47 -21.08 0.93
C TYR A 216 9.34 -20.81 2.18
N PHE A 217 10.40 -20.00 2.05
CA PHE A 217 11.25 -19.59 3.17
C PHE A 217 10.47 -18.76 4.20
N THR A 218 9.54 -17.92 3.74
CA THR A 218 8.65 -17.16 4.63
C THR A 218 7.80 -18.11 5.46
N ALA A 219 7.13 -19.10 4.85
CA ALA A 219 6.35 -20.11 5.57
C ALA A 219 7.19 -20.88 6.61
N TYR A 220 8.39 -21.31 6.25
CA TYR A 220 9.30 -22.04 7.15
C TYR A 220 9.90 -21.18 8.27
N SER A 221 9.98 -19.87 8.12
CA SER A 221 10.50 -18.99 9.15
C SER A 221 9.41 -18.40 10.05
N PHE A 222 8.15 -18.63 9.73
CA PHE A 222 7.00 -18.05 10.42
C PHE A 222 6.77 -18.65 11.82
N PRO A 223 6.78 -19.99 12.02
CA PRO A 223 6.66 -20.57 13.36
C PRO A 223 7.82 -20.17 14.29
N LEU A 224 9.01 -20.00 13.71
CA LEU A 224 10.16 -19.51 14.46
C LEU A 224 9.93 -18.06 14.91
N ALA A 225 9.40 -17.19 14.03
CA ALA A 225 9.06 -15.81 14.39
C ALA A 225 8.07 -15.78 15.56
N ARG A 226 6.95 -16.51 15.48
CA ARG A 226 5.95 -16.62 16.56
C ARG A 226 6.56 -17.13 17.88
N ALA A 227 7.45 -18.12 17.83
CA ALA A 227 8.13 -18.59 19.03
C ALA A 227 8.98 -17.50 19.71
N ASN A 228 9.60 -16.59 18.95
CA ASN A 228 10.36 -15.48 19.55
C ASN A 228 9.45 -14.44 20.20
N GLU A 229 8.24 -14.23 19.68
CA GLU A 229 7.24 -13.34 20.28
C GLU A 229 6.86 -13.84 21.68
N TYR A 230 6.56 -15.14 21.81
CA TYR A 230 6.29 -15.76 23.11
C TYR A 230 7.51 -15.72 24.05
N GLU A 231 8.73 -15.91 23.52
CA GLU A 231 9.96 -15.78 24.31
C GLU A 231 10.17 -14.33 24.82
N ALA A 232 9.85 -13.33 23.99
CA ALA A 232 9.92 -11.92 24.34
C ALA A 232 8.85 -11.53 25.38
N ASP A 233 7.61 -12.03 25.24
CA ASP A 233 6.54 -11.87 26.22
C ASP A 233 6.91 -12.48 27.58
N ALA A 234 7.44 -13.70 27.56
CA ALA A 234 7.92 -14.35 28.78
C ALA A 234 9.09 -13.60 29.41
N ALA A 235 9.96 -12.97 28.61
CA ALA A 235 11.03 -12.12 29.12
C ALA A 235 10.50 -10.82 29.74
N ALA A 236 9.51 -10.19 29.12
CA ALA A 236 8.82 -9.03 29.67
C ALA A 236 8.15 -9.38 31.01
N ALA A 237 7.36 -10.46 31.06
CA ALA A 237 6.68 -10.95 32.26
C ALA A 237 7.64 -11.20 33.44
N ARG A 238 8.84 -11.75 33.17
CA ARG A 238 9.88 -11.97 34.21
C ARG A 238 10.51 -10.68 34.74
N LEU A 239 10.50 -9.60 33.96
CA LEU A 239 11.14 -8.33 34.31
C LEU A 239 10.18 -7.30 34.90
N THR A 240 8.90 -7.41 34.57
CA THR A 240 7.80 -6.66 35.16
C THR A 240 6.92 -7.62 35.95
N SER A 241 5.79 -8.03 35.39
CA SER A 241 4.91 -9.08 35.89
C SER A 241 4.06 -9.64 34.74
N PRO A 242 3.49 -10.86 34.87
CA PRO A 242 2.54 -11.40 33.89
C PRO A 242 1.33 -10.49 33.67
N SER A 243 0.78 -9.89 34.73
CA SER A 243 -0.36 -8.98 34.61
C SER A 243 0.01 -7.70 33.88
N SER A 244 1.17 -7.09 34.16
CA SER A 244 1.59 -5.85 33.49
C SER A 244 1.78 -6.02 31.98
N ILE A 245 2.31 -7.15 31.51
CA ILE A 245 2.40 -7.42 30.06
C ILE A 245 1.03 -7.76 29.47
N ALA A 246 0.17 -8.51 30.17
CA ALA A 246 -1.18 -8.81 29.71
C ALA A 246 -2.03 -7.53 29.55
N GLU A 247 -1.96 -6.63 30.53
CA GLU A 247 -2.59 -5.31 30.47
C GLU A 247 -2.04 -4.47 29.33
N ALA A 248 -0.71 -4.44 29.16
CA ALA A 248 -0.08 -3.70 28.07
C ALA A 248 -0.51 -4.24 26.69
N LEU A 249 -0.52 -5.57 26.50
CA LEU A 249 -0.97 -6.19 25.25
C LEU A 249 -2.44 -5.90 24.97
N THR A 250 -3.29 -5.97 25.99
CA THR A 250 -4.72 -5.67 25.86
C THR A 250 -4.92 -4.20 25.49
N ALA A 251 -4.25 -3.29 26.20
CA ALA A 251 -4.32 -1.85 25.94
C ALA A 251 -3.81 -1.49 24.53
N VAL A 252 -2.68 -2.04 24.09
CA VAL A 252 -2.15 -1.80 22.74
C VAL A 252 -3.13 -2.25 21.65
N ASN A 253 -3.77 -3.42 21.80
CA ASN A 253 -4.71 -3.89 20.79
C ASN A 253 -6.03 -3.11 20.79
N VAL A 254 -6.58 -2.81 21.97
CA VAL A 254 -7.84 -2.08 22.11
C VAL A 254 -7.67 -0.61 21.70
N VAL A 255 -6.68 0.08 22.28
CA VAL A 255 -6.44 1.50 21.98
C VAL A 255 -6.00 1.68 20.54
N GLY A 256 -5.14 0.81 20.01
CA GLY A 256 -4.73 0.86 18.60
C GLY A 256 -5.95 0.81 17.66
N ARG A 257 -6.85 -0.15 17.89
CA ARG A 257 -8.09 -0.26 17.12
C ARG A 257 -9.01 0.95 17.27
N TYR A 258 -9.19 1.44 18.49
CA TYR A 258 -9.96 2.66 18.75
C TYR A 258 -9.37 3.89 18.03
N LEU A 259 -8.04 4.01 18.04
CA LEU A 259 -7.36 5.12 17.35
C LEU A 259 -7.64 5.08 15.85
N ASP A 260 -7.51 3.90 15.23
CA ASP A 260 -7.70 3.71 13.80
C ASP A 260 -9.17 3.87 13.37
N GLU A 261 -10.11 3.26 14.10
CA GLU A 261 -11.53 3.19 13.69
C GLU A 261 -12.36 4.41 14.12
N ARG A 262 -11.97 5.11 15.19
CA ARG A 262 -12.76 6.20 15.77
C ARG A 262 -11.98 7.51 15.82
N TYR A 263 -10.87 7.53 16.56
CA TYR A 263 -10.17 8.77 16.88
C TYR A 263 -9.72 9.53 15.63
N TRP A 264 -8.96 8.87 14.74
CA TRP A 264 -8.48 9.50 13.50
C TRP A 264 -9.62 9.72 12.50
N ALA A 265 -10.60 8.82 12.44
CA ALA A 265 -11.76 8.96 11.57
C ALA A 265 -12.59 10.21 11.89
N ASP A 266 -12.85 10.48 13.17
CA ASP A 266 -13.61 11.66 13.63
C ASP A 266 -12.83 12.96 13.39
N ILE A 267 -11.52 12.92 13.62
CA ILE A 267 -10.59 14.00 13.26
C ILE A 267 -10.70 14.32 11.76
N HIS A 268 -10.59 13.32 10.89
CA HIS A 268 -10.63 13.54 9.45
C HIS A 268 -12.01 14.00 8.97
N ARG A 269 -13.10 13.55 9.61
CA ARG A 269 -14.46 14.02 9.35
C ARG A 269 -14.60 15.52 9.59
N SER A 270 -13.95 16.04 10.64
CA SER A 270 -13.98 17.47 10.99
C SER A 270 -13.39 18.38 9.91
N ALA A 271 -12.63 17.83 8.95
CA ALA A 271 -12.11 18.59 7.80
C ALA A 271 -13.21 19.09 6.86
N SER A 272 -14.39 18.48 6.89
CA SER A 272 -15.55 18.98 6.15
C SER A 272 -16.16 20.24 6.77
N ASP A 273 -15.96 20.47 8.08
CA ASP A 273 -16.67 21.51 8.83
C ASP A 273 -15.77 22.67 9.23
N LEU A 274 -14.46 22.44 9.37
CA LEU A 274 -13.50 23.43 9.82
C LEU A 274 -12.46 23.73 8.73
N PRO A 275 -12.15 25.00 8.44
CA PRO A 275 -11.16 25.38 7.42
C PRO A 275 -9.74 24.97 7.79
N ARG A 276 -9.49 24.75 9.09
CA ARG A 276 -8.21 24.28 9.64
C ARG A 276 -8.45 23.37 10.84
N PRO A 277 -7.51 22.47 11.16
CA PRO A 277 -7.57 21.71 12.40
C PRO A 277 -7.66 22.66 13.61
N ALA A 278 -8.71 22.50 14.42
CA ALA A 278 -8.89 23.25 15.67
C ALA A 278 -8.53 22.41 16.91
N PHE A 279 -7.78 21.33 16.72
CA PHE A 279 -7.44 20.39 17.80
C PHE A 279 -5.97 19.96 17.71
N ALA A 280 -5.40 19.64 18.86
CA ALA A 280 -4.07 19.09 19.00
C ALA A 280 -4.18 17.57 19.27
N PRO A 281 -3.91 16.70 18.27
CA PRO A 281 -4.14 15.26 18.41
C PRO A 281 -3.37 14.68 19.59
N TYR A 282 -2.07 14.93 19.68
CA TYR A 282 -1.23 14.31 20.70
C TYR A 282 -1.41 14.98 22.06
N GLY A 283 -1.69 16.29 22.08
CA GLY A 283 -2.00 17.02 23.32
C GLY A 283 -3.24 16.49 24.04
N SER A 284 -4.31 16.19 23.29
CA SER A 284 -5.60 15.75 23.84
C SER A 284 -5.82 14.23 23.81
N LEU A 285 -4.86 13.47 23.27
CA LEU A 285 -5.02 12.04 22.97
C LEU A 285 -5.49 11.22 24.16
N ALA A 286 -4.78 11.30 25.27
CA ALA A 286 -5.01 10.41 26.40
C ALA A 286 -6.39 10.61 27.02
N ASP A 287 -6.85 11.86 27.09
CA ASP A 287 -8.15 12.21 27.64
C ASP A 287 -9.27 11.78 26.69
N LYS A 288 -9.08 11.95 25.37
CA LYS A 288 -10.02 11.47 24.35
C LYS A 288 -10.11 9.94 24.28
N VAL A 289 -9.01 9.23 24.50
CA VAL A 289 -8.99 7.76 24.59
C VAL A 289 -9.70 7.30 25.86
N SER A 290 -9.45 7.95 27.00
CA SER A 290 -10.08 7.59 28.28
C SER A 290 -11.60 7.79 28.21
N VAL A 291 -12.05 8.97 27.79
CA VAL A 291 -13.49 9.28 27.65
C VAL A 291 -14.17 8.38 26.61
N GLY A 292 -13.59 8.25 25.41
CA GLY A 292 -14.24 7.50 24.34
C GLY A 292 -14.33 5.98 24.57
N LEU A 293 -13.43 5.41 25.38
CA LEU A 293 -13.51 4.01 25.80
C LEU A 293 -14.43 3.80 27.00
N GLU A 294 -14.65 4.82 27.85
CA GLU A 294 -15.65 4.78 28.93
C GLU A 294 -17.09 4.89 28.40
N ASP A 295 -17.30 5.66 27.32
CA ASP A 295 -18.62 5.85 26.68
C ASP A 295 -19.17 4.59 25.98
N GLN A 296 -18.36 3.54 25.83
CA GLN A 296 -18.74 2.27 25.19
C GLN A 296 -18.51 1.07 26.12
N PRO A 297 -19.18 -0.08 25.88
CA PRO A 297 -18.87 -1.29 26.62
C PRO A 297 -17.43 -1.71 26.34
N VAL A 298 -16.51 -1.45 27.28
CA VAL A 298 -15.09 -1.87 27.19
C VAL A 298 -14.95 -3.35 26.80
N GLN A 299 -15.89 -4.18 27.25
CA GLN A 299 -15.95 -5.60 26.92
C GLN A 299 -16.13 -5.88 25.41
N GLU A 300 -16.83 -5.01 24.69
CA GLU A 300 -17.00 -5.14 23.24
C GLU A 300 -15.67 -4.92 22.52
N TRP A 301 -14.94 -3.86 22.86
CA TRP A 301 -13.60 -3.60 22.31
C TRP A 301 -12.61 -4.73 22.62
N VAL A 302 -12.65 -5.25 23.85
CA VAL A 302 -11.80 -6.39 24.25
C VAL A 302 -12.19 -7.65 23.46
N SER A 303 -13.49 -7.94 23.30
CA SER A 303 -13.96 -9.08 22.50
C SER A 303 -13.50 -8.96 21.04
N LEU A 304 -13.68 -7.79 20.43
CA LEU A 304 -13.23 -7.51 19.06
C LEU A 304 -11.71 -7.64 18.90
N ALA A 305 -10.93 -7.30 19.93
CA ALA A 305 -9.48 -7.49 19.93
C ALA A 305 -9.09 -8.97 20.07
N LEU A 306 -9.87 -9.78 20.79
CA LEU A 306 -9.65 -11.22 20.96
C LEU A 306 -10.07 -12.05 19.75
N ASP A 307 -11.12 -11.64 19.04
CA ASP A 307 -11.66 -12.37 17.88
C ASP A 307 -10.72 -12.31 16.66
N ARG A 308 -9.75 -11.39 16.66
CA ARG A 308 -8.75 -11.29 15.60
C ARG A 308 -7.89 -12.56 15.60
N LYS A 309 -7.97 -13.33 14.51
CA LYS A 309 -7.12 -14.50 14.29
C LYS A 309 -5.75 -14.06 13.76
N THR A 310 -4.71 -14.79 14.15
CA THR A 310 -3.37 -14.55 13.62
C THR A 310 -3.31 -14.91 12.13
N SER A 311 -3.15 -13.90 11.27
CA SER A 311 -2.95 -14.09 9.83
C SER A 311 -1.48 -14.31 9.48
N SER A 312 -1.21 -14.67 8.22
CA SER A 312 0.14 -14.74 7.63
C SER A 312 0.84 -13.39 7.48
N GLU A 313 0.09 -12.30 7.56
CA GLU A 313 0.57 -10.94 7.31
C GLU A 313 0.88 -10.18 8.60
N ASP A 314 0.39 -10.65 9.74
CA ASP A 314 0.62 -10.02 11.03
C ASP A 314 2.08 -10.19 11.48
N THR A 315 2.69 -9.10 11.95
CA THR A 315 4.06 -9.12 12.50
C THR A 315 4.14 -9.83 13.86
N HIS A 316 3.02 -9.92 14.58
CA HIS A 316 2.91 -10.58 15.88
C HIS A 316 1.71 -11.55 15.91
N PRO A 317 1.75 -12.61 16.75
CA PRO A 317 0.58 -13.42 17.06
C PRO A 317 -0.58 -12.59 17.61
N ALA A 318 -1.79 -13.09 17.41
CA ALA A 318 -3.03 -12.52 17.94
C ALA A 318 -2.98 -12.38 19.47
N LEU A 319 -3.71 -11.39 19.97
CA LEU A 319 -3.80 -11.10 21.40
C LEU A 319 -4.18 -12.35 22.21
N ALA A 320 -5.18 -13.11 21.75
CA ALA A 320 -5.66 -14.32 22.42
C ALA A 320 -4.56 -15.37 22.61
N ASP A 321 -3.73 -15.60 21.58
CA ASP A 321 -2.65 -16.58 21.61
C ASP A 321 -1.54 -16.17 22.60
N ARG A 322 -1.19 -14.87 22.63
CA ARG A 322 -0.16 -14.32 23.52
C ARG A 322 -0.60 -14.34 24.98
N LEU A 323 -1.84 -13.94 25.26
CA LEU A 323 -2.42 -14.00 26.61
C LEU A 323 -2.50 -15.44 27.12
N LYS A 324 -2.89 -16.39 26.26
CA LYS A 324 -2.89 -17.82 26.59
C LYS A 324 -1.49 -18.34 26.91
N ALA A 325 -0.47 -17.92 26.15
CA ALA A 325 0.92 -18.30 26.42
C ALA A 325 1.45 -17.74 27.75
N LEU A 326 0.89 -16.62 28.22
CA LEU A 326 1.21 -15.98 29.50
C LEU A 326 0.36 -16.52 30.67
N ASP A 327 -0.64 -17.35 30.41
CA ASP A 327 -1.65 -17.79 31.38
C ASP A 327 -2.35 -16.60 32.06
N GLN A 328 -2.77 -15.62 31.27
CA GLN A 328 -3.45 -14.40 31.73
C GLN A 328 -4.76 -14.15 30.98
N ALA A 329 -5.72 -13.53 31.68
CA ALA A 329 -6.93 -13.02 31.05
C ALA A 329 -6.69 -11.64 30.41
N PRO A 330 -7.45 -11.25 29.38
CA PRO A 330 -7.40 -9.89 28.87
C PRO A 330 -7.87 -8.91 29.93
N GLN A 331 -7.14 -7.81 30.11
CA GLN A 331 -7.52 -6.76 31.04
C GLN A 331 -7.13 -5.40 30.46
N LEU A 332 -8.14 -4.60 30.10
CA LEU A 332 -7.89 -3.20 29.76
C LEU A 332 -7.77 -2.40 31.05
N SER A 333 -6.60 -1.80 31.28
CA SER A 333 -6.36 -0.91 32.41
C SER A 333 -5.65 0.36 31.93
N LEU A 334 -6.43 1.40 31.67
CA LEU A 334 -5.88 2.69 31.25
C LEU A 334 -5.35 3.46 32.47
N PRO A 335 -4.17 4.09 32.37
CA PRO A 335 -3.58 4.84 33.48
C PRO A 335 -4.32 6.16 33.75
N ALA A 336 -4.45 6.51 35.03
CA ALA A 336 -4.70 7.89 35.42
C ALA A 336 -3.53 8.80 35.01
N GLU A 337 -3.76 10.11 34.89
CA GLU A 337 -2.77 11.07 34.37
C GLU A 337 -1.42 10.98 35.08
N GLN A 338 -1.42 10.86 36.41
CA GLN A 338 -0.20 10.76 37.21
C GLN A 338 0.59 9.45 37.00
N ASP A 339 -0.02 8.43 36.41
CA ASP A 339 0.57 7.10 36.22
C ASP A 339 0.96 6.81 34.78
N ARG A 340 0.60 7.69 33.83
CA ARG A 340 0.97 7.63 32.42
C ARG A 340 2.50 7.58 32.25
N ALA A 341 2.95 6.81 31.27
CA ALA A 341 4.37 6.67 30.98
C ALA A 341 5.00 7.91 30.34
N ASP A 342 4.19 8.81 29.78
CA ASP A 342 4.66 10.08 29.19
C ASP A 342 5.29 11.02 30.23
N LYS A 343 4.99 10.86 31.52
CA LYS A 343 5.72 11.51 32.62
C LYS A 343 7.21 11.19 32.65
N LEU A 344 7.65 10.07 32.04
CA LEU A 344 9.07 9.73 31.89
C LEU A 344 9.84 10.73 31.02
N LEU A 345 9.13 11.55 30.22
CA LEU A 345 9.69 12.66 29.45
C LEU A 345 9.97 13.91 30.31
N GLY A 346 9.46 13.96 31.54
CA GLY A 346 9.65 15.09 32.46
C GLY A 346 9.27 16.42 31.83
N ASP A 347 10.09 17.44 32.06
CA ASP A 347 9.89 18.81 31.54
C ASP A 347 9.83 18.87 30.00
N SER A 348 10.35 17.86 29.31
CA SER A 348 10.34 17.80 27.85
C SER A 348 8.98 17.40 27.27
N LEU A 349 8.05 16.88 28.09
CA LEU A 349 6.76 16.36 27.62
C LEU A 349 5.97 17.38 26.80
N SER A 350 5.84 18.62 27.31
CA SER A 350 5.09 19.70 26.64
C SER A 350 5.71 20.09 25.31
N VAL A 351 7.04 20.20 25.26
CA VAL A 351 7.80 20.55 24.05
C VAL A 351 7.70 19.43 23.00
N VAL A 352 7.85 18.17 23.43
CA VAL A 352 7.75 17.00 22.55
C VAL A 352 6.34 16.89 21.96
N THR A 353 5.31 17.04 22.78
CA THR A 353 3.91 16.99 22.35
C THR A 353 3.60 18.11 21.36
N GLY A 354 3.95 19.36 21.69
CA GLY A 354 3.69 20.51 20.82
C GLY A 354 4.41 20.43 19.47
N GLU A 355 5.63 19.88 19.43
CA GLU A 355 6.33 19.63 18.16
C GLU A 355 5.65 18.58 17.30
N LEU A 356 5.11 17.50 17.90
CA LEU A 356 4.38 16.48 17.16
C LEU A 356 3.05 17.01 16.63
N ASP A 357 2.31 17.78 17.44
CA ASP A 357 1.07 18.45 17.01
C ASP A 357 1.34 19.42 15.85
N SER A 358 2.37 20.25 15.97
CA SER A 358 2.75 21.20 14.92
C SER A 358 3.17 20.51 13.62
N ARG A 359 3.90 19.39 13.71
CA ARG A 359 4.30 18.60 12.52
C ARG A 359 3.10 17.94 11.86
N TRP A 360 2.20 17.38 12.66
CA TRP A 360 0.98 16.79 12.14
C TRP A 360 0.12 17.84 11.43
N GLU A 361 -0.10 19.01 12.05
CA GLU A 361 -0.86 20.11 11.44
C GLU A 361 -0.25 20.53 10.10
N GLN A 362 1.07 20.75 10.05
CA GLN A 362 1.77 21.09 8.81
C GLN A 362 1.63 20.02 7.73
N SER A 363 1.63 18.74 8.11
CA SER A 363 1.51 17.63 7.17
C SER A 363 0.10 17.45 6.61
N ILE A 364 -0.93 17.72 7.41
CA ILE A 364 -2.32 17.47 7.04
C ILE A 364 -2.99 18.68 6.38
N LEU A 365 -2.51 19.90 6.65
CA LEU A 365 -3.15 21.14 6.22
C LEU A 365 -3.49 21.19 4.73
N PRO A 366 -2.62 20.76 3.78
CA PRO A 366 -2.97 20.80 2.36
C PRO A 366 -4.19 19.93 2.00
N ALA A 367 -4.20 18.68 2.50
CA ALA A 367 -5.32 17.76 2.26
C ALA A 367 -6.58 18.20 3.01
N TRP A 368 -6.41 18.80 4.19
CA TRP A 368 -7.49 19.36 4.99
C TRP A 368 -8.18 20.52 4.27
N GLU A 369 -7.41 21.49 3.76
CA GLU A 369 -7.92 22.64 3.02
C GLU A 369 -8.62 22.20 1.73
N GLU A 370 -8.10 21.19 1.03
CA GLU A 370 -8.75 20.59 -0.15
C GLU A 370 -10.10 19.95 0.20
N ARG A 371 -10.17 19.17 1.28
CA ARG A 371 -11.42 18.56 1.76
C ARG A 371 -12.44 19.62 2.16
N TYR A 372 -12.01 20.65 2.91
CA TYR A 372 -12.88 21.75 3.31
C TYR A 372 -13.44 22.51 2.11
N GLN A 373 -12.60 22.86 1.13
CA GLN A 373 -13.05 23.52 -0.11
C GLN A 373 -14.02 22.65 -0.91
N THR A 374 -13.81 21.34 -0.92
CA THR A 374 -14.71 20.38 -1.57
C THR A 374 -16.06 20.36 -0.87
N ALA A 375 -16.08 20.34 0.47
CA ALA A 375 -17.30 20.38 1.28
C ALA A 375 -18.06 21.70 1.09
N GLU A 376 -17.37 22.84 1.05
CA GLU A 376 -17.99 24.14 0.78
C GLU A 376 -18.66 24.20 -0.60
N LYS A 377 -17.98 23.71 -1.65
CA LYS A 377 -18.56 23.62 -3.00
C LYS A 377 -19.75 22.68 -3.03
N GLY A 378 -19.64 21.54 -2.36
CA GLY A 378 -20.71 20.54 -2.24
C GLY A 378 -21.95 21.11 -1.54
N ARG A 379 -21.79 21.78 -0.39
CA ARG A 379 -22.87 22.45 0.34
C ARG A 379 -23.51 23.58 -0.46
N ALA A 380 -22.72 24.40 -1.16
CA ALA A 380 -23.23 25.45 -2.02
C ALA A 380 -24.07 24.87 -3.17
N ARG A 381 -23.59 23.79 -3.80
CA ARG A 381 -24.31 23.09 -4.87
C ARG A 381 -25.58 22.41 -4.37
N LEU A 382 -25.55 21.83 -3.17
CA LEU A 382 -26.72 21.25 -2.52
C LEU A 382 -27.80 22.32 -2.27
N ALA A 383 -27.40 23.49 -1.77
CA ALA A 383 -28.31 24.62 -1.53
C ALA A 383 -28.92 25.17 -2.84
N GLU A 384 -28.14 25.21 -3.92
CA GLU A 384 -28.63 25.60 -5.26
C GLU A 384 -29.70 24.63 -5.76
N LEU A 385 -29.45 23.32 -5.70
CA LEU A 385 -30.40 22.29 -6.10
C LEU A 385 -31.66 22.33 -5.25
N ALA A 386 -31.52 22.51 -3.92
CA ALA A 386 -32.65 22.63 -3.01
C ALA A 386 -33.52 23.86 -3.33
N ALA A 387 -32.90 25.00 -3.70
CA ALA A 387 -33.61 26.21 -4.10
C ALA A 387 -34.37 26.03 -5.42
N GLU A 388 -33.77 25.36 -6.42
CA GLU A 388 -34.43 25.02 -7.69
C GLU A 388 -35.67 24.13 -7.45
N ILE A 389 -35.51 23.06 -6.66
CA ILE A 389 -36.63 22.18 -6.27
C ILE A 389 -37.74 22.98 -5.58
N ALA A 390 -37.39 23.85 -4.62
CA ALA A 390 -38.35 24.68 -3.91
C ALA A 390 -39.09 25.68 -4.82
N SER A 391 -38.46 26.12 -5.90
CA SER A 391 -39.07 26.96 -6.93
C SER A 391 -39.93 26.20 -7.94
N GLY A 392 -40.03 24.87 -7.80
CA GLY A 392 -40.83 24.00 -8.66
C GLY A 392 -40.12 23.54 -9.94
N VAL A 393 -38.80 23.68 -10.03
CA VAL A 393 -38.02 23.17 -11.16
C VAL A 393 -37.89 21.65 -11.05
N GLU A 394 -38.29 20.94 -12.09
CA GLU A 394 -38.10 19.49 -12.18
C GLU A 394 -36.64 19.18 -12.59
N LEU A 395 -35.91 18.50 -11.72
CA LEU A 395 -34.53 18.12 -11.96
C LEU A 395 -34.44 16.92 -12.91
N THR A 396 -33.46 16.93 -13.81
CA THR A 396 -33.12 15.75 -14.64
C THR A 396 -32.59 14.60 -13.78
N ASP A 397 -32.68 13.35 -14.26
CA ASP A 397 -32.17 12.16 -13.57
C ASP A 397 -30.74 12.32 -13.05
N GLN A 398 -29.85 12.91 -13.86
CA GLN A 398 -28.47 13.18 -13.47
C GLN A 398 -28.37 14.17 -12.31
N ARG A 399 -29.20 15.23 -12.31
CA ARG A 399 -29.21 16.23 -11.22
C ARG A 399 -29.92 15.73 -9.96
N GLN A 400 -30.91 14.86 -10.11
CA GLN A 400 -31.52 14.16 -8.98
C GLN A 400 -30.52 13.21 -8.31
N TYR A 401 -29.72 12.49 -9.11
CA TYR A 401 -28.61 11.67 -8.61
C TYR A 401 -27.54 12.53 -7.91
N GLU A 402 -27.15 13.66 -8.52
CA GLU A 402 -26.26 14.64 -7.91
C GLU A 402 -26.80 15.12 -6.55
N HIS A 403 -28.09 15.49 -6.49
CA HIS A 403 -28.75 15.93 -5.27
C HIS A 403 -28.72 14.86 -4.17
N ALA A 404 -28.98 13.58 -4.51
CA ALA A 404 -28.91 12.48 -3.55
C ALA A 404 -27.50 12.25 -3.01
N CYS A 405 -26.48 12.26 -3.89
CA CYS A 405 -25.08 12.14 -3.48
C CYS A 405 -24.63 13.30 -2.60
N LEU A 406 -24.99 14.55 -2.94
CA LEU A 406 -24.63 15.72 -2.15
C LEU A 406 -25.35 15.75 -0.79
N THR A 407 -26.60 15.28 -0.73
CA THR A 407 -27.35 15.14 0.52
C THR A 407 -26.67 14.13 1.45
N GLU A 408 -26.22 13.00 0.91
CA GLU A 408 -25.49 11.98 1.66
C GLU A 408 -24.15 12.48 2.18
N GLU A 409 -23.38 13.17 1.34
CA GLU A 409 -22.00 13.54 1.67
C GLU A 409 -21.89 14.85 2.49
N PHE A 410 -22.75 15.84 2.21
CA PHE A 410 -22.63 17.20 2.75
C PHE A 410 -23.92 17.76 3.37
N GLY A 411 -25.02 17.02 3.33
CA GLY A 411 -26.31 17.41 3.88
C GLY A 411 -26.69 16.62 5.14
N ASP A 412 -27.94 16.16 5.19
CA ASP A 412 -28.52 15.43 6.33
C ASP A 412 -28.05 13.96 6.42
N GLY A 413 -27.10 13.54 5.59
CA GLY A 413 -26.43 12.26 5.66
C GLY A 413 -27.13 11.12 4.91
N ALA A 414 -26.57 9.91 5.07
CA ALA A 414 -26.95 8.75 4.27
C ALA A 414 -28.41 8.30 4.45
N ASP A 415 -29.02 8.55 5.61
CA ASP A 415 -30.40 8.16 5.88
C ASP A 415 -31.41 9.09 5.19
N ALA A 416 -31.10 10.37 5.09
CA ALA A 416 -31.90 11.33 4.32
C ALA A 416 -31.79 11.10 2.81
N ALA A 417 -30.62 10.65 2.34
CA ALA A 417 -30.39 10.36 0.93
C ALA A 417 -30.98 9.02 0.45
N LEU A 418 -31.12 8.03 1.34
CA LEU A 418 -31.58 6.69 0.98
C LEU A 418 -32.96 6.67 0.28
N PRO A 419 -34.00 7.40 0.75
CA PRO A 419 -35.27 7.55 0.03
C PRO A 419 -35.11 8.14 -1.38
N MET A 420 -34.15 9.03 -1.58
CA MET A 420 -33.90 9.66 -2.87
C MET A 420 -33.31 8.65 -3.87
N PHE A 421 -32.35 7.84 -3.43
CA PHE A 421 -31.83 6.73 -4.25
C PHE A 421 -32.90 5.68 -4.56
N ARG A 422 -33.82 5.40 -3.62
CA ARG A 422 -34.99 4.54 -3.88
C ARG A 422 -35.90 5.12 -4.96
N ALA A 423 -36.18 6.42 -4.92
CA ALA A 423 -36.98 7.10 -5.93
C ALA A 423 -36.33 7.04 -7.32
N LEU A 424 -35.02 7.32 -7.40
CA LEU A 424 -34.23 7.23 -8.63
C LEU A 424 -34.25 5.84 -9.26
N GLN A 425 -34.03 4.79 -8.45
CA GLN A 425 -34.04 3.42 -8.96
C GLN A 425 -35.45 2.99 -9.40
N LYS A 426 -36.50 3.44 -8.71
CA LYS A 426 -37.88 3.18 -9.10
C LYS A 426 -38.26 3.87 -10.41
N ALA A 427 -37.78 5.10 -10.63
CA ALA A 427 -38.01 5.85 -11.86
C ALA A 427 -37.28 5.23 -13.06
N SER A 428 -36.06 4.71 -12.83
CA SER A 428 -35.20 4.15 -13.87
C SER A 428 -34.64 2.78 -13.49
N PRO A 429 -35.47 1.70 -13.50
CA PRO A 429 -35.06 0.36 -13.02
C PRO A 429 -33.96 -0.31 -13.84
N ASP A 430 -33.82 0.07 -15.11
CA ASP A 430 -32.83 -0.46 -16.04
C ASP A 430 -31.64 0.49 -16.26
N HIS A 431 -31.47 1.49 -15.39
CA HIS A 431 -30.30 2.37 -15.43
C HIS A 431 -29.22 1.87 -14.45
N PRO A 432 -27.96 1.68 -14.89
CA PRO A 432 -26.90 1.10 -14.06
C PRO A 432 -26.57 1.94 -12.82
N ILE A 433 -26.49 3.26 -12.96
CA ILE A 433 -26.10 4.19 -11.88
C ILE A 433 -27.06 4.11 -10.66
N PRO A 434 -28.40 4.32 -10.78
CA PRO A 434 -29.31 4.18 -9.65
C PRO A 434 -29.33 2.77 -9.02
N CYS A 435 -29.23 1.72 -9.85
CA CYS A 435 -29.17 0.33 -9.36
C CYS A 435 -27.93 0.12 -8.48
N TYR A 436 -26.75 0.50 -8.97
CA TYR A 436 -25.51 0.39 -8.20
C TYR A 436 -25.59 1.25 -6.93
N ALA A 437 -26.04 2.50 -7.08
CA ALA A 437 -26.07 3.46 -5.99
C ALA A 437 -26.95 3.01 -4.83
N LEU A 438 -28.19 2.63 -5.10
CA LEU A 438 -29.09 2.10 -4.07
C LEU A 438 -28.58 0.76 -3.54
N GLY A 439 -28.17 -0.14 -4.42
CA GLY A 439 -27.67 -1.47 -4.05
C GLY A 439 -26.50 -1.40 -3.07
N ALA A 440 -25.52 -0.53 -3.34
CA ALA A 440 -24.37 -0.32 -2.48
C ALA A 440 -24.76 0.10 -1.05
N ARG A 441 -25.69 1.05 -0.94
CA ARG A 441 -26.13 1.63 0.33
C ARG A 441 -27.00 0.68 1.15
N LEU A 442 -27.72 -0.23 0.48
CA LEU A 442 -28.43 -1.34 1.14
C LEU A 442 -27.45 -2.39 1.67
N LEU A 443 -26.47 -2.81 0.86
CA LEU A 443 -25.48 -3.79 1.29
C LEU A 443 -24.61 -3.30 2.46
N GLN A 444 -24.24 -2.02 2.48
CA GLN A 444 -23.54 -1.42 3.63
C GLN A 444 -24.36 -1.46 4.93
N ARG A 445 -25.69 -1.54 4.82
CA ARG A 445 -26.62 -1.70 5.96
C ARG A 445 -26.98 -3.17 6.21
N ASN A 446 -26.23 -4.10 5.62
CA ASN A 446 -26.47 -5.54 5.63
C ASN A 446 -27.85 -5.96 5.08
N ASP A 447 -28.48 -5.12 4.24
CA ASP A 447 -29.77 -5.42 3.61
C ASP A 447 -29.56 -6.25 2.32
N PRO A 448 -30.05 -7.50 2.26
CA PRO A 448 -29.85 -8.39 1.12
C PRO A 448 -30.50 -7.92 -0.18
N ASP A 449 -31.49 -7.02 -0.13
CA ASP A 449 -32.16 -6.49 -1.33
C ASP A 449 -31.17 -5.76 -2.26
N GLY A 450 -30.07 -5.25 -1.69
CA GLY A 450 -28.99 -4.63 -2.46
C GLY A 450 -28.29 -5.58 -3.43
N VAL A 451 -28.29 -6.90 -3.18
CA VAL A 451 -27.59 -7.88 -4.02
C VAL A 451 -28.15 -7.89 -5.44
N ALA A 452 -29.48 -7.89 -5.57
CA ALA A 452 -30.16 -7.92 -6.87
C ALA A 452 -29.86 -6.65 -7.68
N LEU A 453 -29.84 -5.50 -7.02
CA LEU A 453 -29.56 -4.21 -7.64
C LEU A 453 -28.12 -4.10 -8.13
N VAL A 454 -27.14 -4.53 -7.33
CA VAL A 454 -25.72 -4.52 -7.74
C VAL A 454 -25.49 -5.48 -8.90
N LYS A 455 -26.07 -6.68 -8.86
CA LYS A 455 -26.03 -7.61 -10.00
C LYS A 455 -26.63 -7.00 -11.26
N ARG A 456 -27.75 -6.30 -11.13
CA ARG A 456 -28.37 -5.61 -12.26
C ARG A 456 -27.46 -4.54 -12.84
N ALA A 457 -26.78 -3.75 -12.00
CA ALA A 457 -25.82 -2.75 -12.48
C ALA A 457 -24.63 -3.39 -13.24
N ILE A 458 -24.09 -4.50 -12.74
CA ILE A 458 -23.01 -5.28 -13.39
C ILE A 458 -23.43 -5.81 -14.78
N GLU A 459 -24.70 -6.18 -14.94
CA GLU A 459 -25.26 -6.64 -16.22
C GLU A 459 -25.43 -5.49 -17.21
N LEU A 460 -25.83 -4.32 -16.72
CA LEU A 460 -26.15 -3.14 -17.52
C LEU A 460 -24.90 -2.35 -17.96
N ASP A 461 -23.83 -2.36 -17.16
CA ASP A 461 -22.64 -1.54 -17.39
C ASP A 461 -21.33 -2.28 -17.07
N ASP A 462 -20.38 -2.24 -18.01
CA ASP A 462 -19.06 -2.86 -17.86
C ASP A 462 -18.21 -2.14 -16.81
N ASP A 463 -18.42 -0.83 -16.63
CA ASP A 463 -17.70 -0.02 -15.63
C ASP A 463 -18.15 -0.35 -14.20
N ALA A 464 -19.40 -0.79 -14.02
CA ALA A 464 -19.93 -1.22 -12.72
C ALA A 464 -19.38 -2.58 -12.26
N ARG A 465 -18.75 -3.38 -13.15
CA ARG A 465 -18.32 -4.75 -12.83
C ARG A 465 -17.29 -4.82 -11.73
N LEU A 466 -16.25 -3.98 -11.80
CA LEU A 466 -15.15 -4.04 -10.84
C LEU A 466 -15.65 -3.74 -9.41
N ASN A 467 -16.28 -2.58 -9.25
CA ASN A 467 -16.78 -2.14 -7.94
C ASN A 467 -17.95 -3.02 -7.47
N GLY A 468 -18.80 -3.51 -8.39
CA GLY A 468 -19.90 -4.42 -8.06
C GLY A 468 -19.42 -5.78 -7.55
N TYR A 469 -18.38 -6.37 -8.17
CA TYR A 469 -17.80 -7.63 -7.67
C TYR A 469 -17.16 -7.47 -6.30
N GLU A 470 -16.42 -6.37 -6.09
CA GLU A 470 -15.84 -6.04 -4.79
C GLU A 470 -16.91 -5.89 -3.72
N LEU A 471 -17.97 -5.14 -4.00
CA LEU A 471 -19.03 -4.89 -3.04
C LEU A 471 -19.82 -6.15 -2.67
N LEU A 472 -20.12 -7.01 -3.64
CA LEU A 472 -20.76 -8.31 -3.39
C LEU A 472 -19.85 -9.22 -2.57
N ARG A 473 -18.57 -9.29 -2.93
CA ARG A 473 -17.54 -10.06 -2.20
C ARG A 473 -17.51 -9.65 -0.71
N ASP A 474 -17.40 -8.35 -0.45
CA ASP A 474 -17.27 -7.82 0.91
C ASP A 474 -18.53 -8.04 1.73
N TYR A 475 -19.70 -7.87 1.11
CA TYR A 475 -20.98 -8.20 1.73
C TYR A 475 -21.06 -9.67 2.15
N TYR A 476 -20.75 -10.62 1.24
CA TYR A 476 -20.83 -12.05 1.57
C TYR A 476 -19.81 -12.47 2.63
N TRP A 477 -18.61 -11.89 2.66
CA TRP A 477 -17.67 -12.11 3.77
C TRP A 477 -18.23 -11.54 5.08
N GLY A 478 -18.80 -10.34 5.06
CA GLY A 478 -19.37 -9.69 6.24
C GLY A 478 -20.49 -10.51 6.90
N ILE A 479 -21.30 -11.22 6.12
CA ILE A 479 -22.36 -12.10 6.64
C ILE A 479 -21.94 -13.57 6.83
N GLY A 480 -20.64 -13.89 6.66
CA GLY A 480 -20.09 -15.23 6.88
C GLY A 480 -20.39 -16.26 5.78
N GLN A 481 -20.81 -15.83 4.59
CA GLN A 481 -21.05 -16.70 3.43
C GLN A 481 -19.79 -16.83 2.56
N GLU A 482 -18.80 -17.58 3.07
CA GLU A 482 -17.46 -17.67 2.48
C GLU A 482 -17.46 -18.19 1.02
N GLN A 483 -18.30 -19.18 0.69
CA GLN A 483 -18.34 -19.75 -0.65
C GLN A 483 -18.71 -18.70 -1.70
N GLN A 484 -19.79 -17.94 -1.46
CA GLN A 484 -20.24 -16.86 -2.34
C GLN A 484 -19.20 -15.75 -2.42
N ALA A 485 -18.59 -15.39 -1.29
CA ALA A 485 -17.53 -14.40 -1.26
C ALA A 485 -16.33 -14.80 -2.14
N HIS A 486 -15.91 -16.07 -2.09
CA HIS A 486 -14.85 -16.59 -2.96
C HIS A 486 -15.21 -16.57 -4.45
N GLU A 487 -16.47 -16.86 -4.81
CA GLU A 487 -16.93 -16.78 -6.20
C GLU A 487 -16.82 -15.34 -6.75
N TRP A 488 -17.25 -14.34 -5.98
CA TRP A 488 -17.12 -12.93 -6.36
C TRP A 488 -15.66 -12.46 -6.35
N HIS A 489 -14.86 -12.92 -5.39
CA HIS A 489 -13.44 -12.65 -5.36
C HIS A 489 -12.72 -13.17 -6.61
N ALA A 490 -13.04 -14.38 -7.07
CA ALA A 490 -12.46 -14.94 -8.30
C ALA A 490 -12.77 -14.07 -9.53
N LYS A 491 -14.03 -13.62 -9.67
CA LYS A 491 -14.43 -12.70 -10.75
C LYS A 491 -13.73 -11.35 -10.66
N LEU A 492 -13.57 -10.82 -9.45
CA LEU A 492 -12.84 -9.57 -9.22
C LEU A 492 -11.38 -9.70 -9.65
N VAL A 493 -10.69 -10.77 -9.24
CA VAL A 493 -9.29 -11.04 -9.61
C VAL A 493 -9.14 -11.19 -11.13
N GLU A 494 -10.03 -11.94 -11.77
CA GLU A 494 -10.03 -12.09 -13.23
C GLU A 494 -10.23 -10.75 -13.94
N ARG A 495 -11.21 -9.94 -13.50
CA ARG A 495 -11.48 -8.62 -14.06
C ARG A 495 -10.29 -7.67 -13.85
N HIS A 496 -9.68 -7.69 -12.67
CA HIS A 496 -8.52 -6.86 -12.36
C HIS A 496 -7.31 -7.25 -13.23
N HIS A 497 -7.09 -8.55 -13.46
CA HIS A 497 -6.05 -9.04 -14.37
C HIS A 497 -6.33 -8.60 -15.82
N LEU A 498 -7.57 -8.72 -16.30
CA LEU A 498 -7.96 -8.26 -17.64
C LEU A 498 -7.69 -6.77 -17.83
N LEU A 499 -8.08 -5.93 -16.86
CA LEU A 499 -7.83 -4.48 -16.90
C LEU A 499 -6.32 -4.16 -16.87
N GLN A 500 -5.53 -4.87 -16.07
CA GLN A 500 -4.07 -4.72 -16.06
C GLN A 500 -3.45 -5.13 -17.41
N CYS A 501 -3.89 -6.24 -18.01
CA CYS A 501 -3.46 -6.65 -19.34
C CYS A 501 -3.82 -5.59 -20.40
N ALA A 502 -5.04 -5.05 -20.36
CA ALA A 502 -5.49 -3.99 -21.26
C ALA A 502 -4.63 -2.73 -21.11
N GLN A 503 -4.39 -2.29 -19.87
CA GLN A 503 -3.56 -1.13 -19.60
C GLN A 503 -2.12 -1.35 -20.07
N ALA A 504 -1.53 -2.52 -19.80
CA ALA A 504 -0.17 -2.85 -20.23
C ALA A 504 -0.05 -2.94 -21.76
N GLU A 505 -1.07 -3.48 -22.43
CA GLU A 505 -1.15 -3.51 -23.88
C GLU A 505 -1.26 -2.09 -24.47
N ARG A 506 -2.05 -1.20 -23.86
CA ARG A 506 -2.27 0.17 -24.36
C ARG A 506 -1.14 1.15 -24.00
N ALA A 507 -0.46 0.97 -22.86
CA ALA A 507 0.55 1.89 -22.35
C ALA A 507 1.81 1.99 -23.22
N GLN A 508 2.08 0.96 -24.03
CA GLN A 508 3.27 0.93 -24.89
C GLN A 508 2.97 0.37 -26.27
N ILE A 509 3.75 0.85 -27.24
CA ILE A 509 3.74 0.35 -28.60
C ILE A 509 5.11 -0.23 -28.94
N THR A 510 5.11 -1.48 -29.41
CA THR A 510 6.31 -2.20 -29.81
C THR A 510 6.32 -2.49 -31.30
N LEU A 511 7.50 -2.79 -31.84
CA LEU A 511 7.63 -3.20 -33.25
C LEU A 511 6.94 -4.54 -33.55
N LYS A 512 6.64 -5.36 -32.53
CA LYS A 512 5.94 -6.65 -32.68
C LYS A 512 4.42 -6.49 -32.79
N ASP A 513 3.88 -5.38 -32.32
CA ASP A 513 2.42 -5.16 -32.28
C ASP A 513 1.80 -5.21 -33.67
N LYS A 514 0.62 -5.81 -33.82
CA LYS A 514 -0.08 -5.81 -35.11
C LYS A 514 -0.81 -4.47 -35.27
N LEU A 515 -0.57 -3.79 -36.38
CA LEU A 515 -1.21 -2.52 -36.71
C LEU A 515 -2.11 -2.69 -37.93
N ASP A 516 -3.38 -2.39 -37.79
CA ASP A 516 -4.41 -2.46 -38.82
C ASP A 516 -4.71 -1.05 -39.39
N PRO A 517 -5.35 -0.95 -40.56
CA PRO A 517 -5.87 0.33 -41.06
C PRO A 517 -6.78 1.01 -40.02
N HIS A 518 -6.77 2.35 -39.99
CA HIS A 518 -7.46 3.12 -38.95
C HIS A 518 -8.99 2.93 -38.94
N GLY A 519 -9.62 2.65 -40.10
CA GLY A 519 -11.05 2.35 -40.17
C GLY A 519 -11.98 3.52 -39.82
N LEU A 520 -11.49 4.75 -39.93
CA LEU A 520 -12.30 5.96 -39.77
C LEU A 520 -13.15 6.18 -41.03
N ASP A 521 -14.37 6.71 -40.85
CA ASP A 521 -15.19 7.16 -41.96
C ASP A 521 -14.64 8.46 -42.60
N ALA A 522 -15.27 8.88 -43.70
CA ALA A 522 -14.82 10.04 -44.46
C ALA A 522 -14.94 11.37 -43.69
N GLU A 523 -15.95 11.49 -42.82
CA GLU A 523 -16.22 12.70 -42.04
C GLU A 523 -15.22 12.83 -40.89
N GLN A 524 -15.04 11.76 -40.11
CA GLN A 524 -14.03 11.65 -39.05
C GLN A 524 -12.62 11.92 -39.60
N LEU A 525 -12.29 11.38 -40.77
CA LEU A 525 -10.99 11.61 -41.40
C LEU A 525 -10.82 13.06 -41.87
N ALA A 526 -11.89 13.70 -42.37
CA ALA A 526 -11.86 15.11 -42.76
C ALA A 526 -11.65 16.04 -41.56
N THR A 527 -12.35 15.78 -40.45
CA THR A 527 -12.21 16.50 -39.18
C THR A 527 -10.79 16.37 -38.63
N LEU A 528 -10.24 15.15 -38.58
CA LEU A 528 -8.85 14.91 -38.18
C LEU A 528 -7.86 15.69 -39.07
N ARG A 529 -8.06 15.66 -40.39
CA ARG A 529 -7.20 16.39 -41.33
C ARG A 529 -7.23 17.91 -41.11
N ALA A 530 -8.40 18.46 -40.80
CA ALA A 530 -8.54 19.88 -40.50
C ALA A 530 -7.80 20.24 -39.20
N GLN A 531 -7.97 19.45 -38.14
CA GLN A 531 -7.26 19.61 -36.86
C GLN A 531 -5.73 19.56 -37.07
N LEU A 532 -5.23 18.55 -37.79
CA LEU A 532 -3.80 18.37 -38.02
C LEU A 532 -3.18 19.50 -38.86
N LYS A 533 -3.89 20.04 -39.85
CA LYS A 533 -3.42 21.19 -40.65
C LYS A 533 -3.24 22.47 -39.81
N GLY A 534 -4.00 22.60 -38.71
CA GLY A 534 -3.87 23.72 -37.77
C GLY A 534 -2.58 23.69 -36.95
N ILE A 535 -1.89 22.55 -36.87
CA ILE A 535 -0.71 22.37 -36.02
C ILE A 535 0.57 22.74 -36.78
N ARG A 536 1.07 23.97 -36.55
CA ARG A 536 2.36 24.44 -37.10
C ARG A 536 3.53 23.51 -36.69
N GLY A 537 4.30 23.07 -37.69
CA GLY A 537 5.52 22.26 -37.52
C GLY A 537 5.38 20.79 -37.94
N LEU A 538 4.16 20.34 -38.26
CA LEU A 538 3.91 19.01 -38.84
C LEU A 538 4.19 18.98 -40.34
N THR A 539 4.86 17.94 -40.81
CA THR A 539 5.13 17.73 -42.25
C THR A 539 4.40 16.53 -42.83
N ARG A 540 4.37 15.42 -42.09
CA ARG A 540 3.66 14.19 -42.46
C ARG A 540 3.05 13.56 -41.23
N VAL A 541 1.85 13.02 -41.37
CA VAL A 541 1.17 12.29 -40.31
C VAL A 541 0.59 10.99 -40.86
N TYR A 542 0.77 9.93 -40.08
CA TYR A 542 0.28 8.60 -40.36
C TYR A 542 -0.64 8.14 -39.24
N LEU A 543 -1.72 7.45 -39.58
CA LEU A 543 -2.66 6.89 -38.62
C LEU A 543 -2.87 5.39 -38.89
N LEU A 544 -2.73 4.61 -37.84
CA LEU A 544 -3.03 3.17 -37.80
C LEU A 544 -3.85 2.87 -36.56
N ARG A 545 -4.44 1.68 -36.49
CA ARG A 545 -5.10 1.15 -35.28
C ARG A 545 -4.29 -0.03 -34.75
N LYS A 546 -3.95 -0.05 -33.46
CA LYS A 546 -3.35 -1.22 -32.84
C LYS A 546 -4.43 -2.31 -32.72
N ARG A 547 -4.09 -3.54 -33.09
CA ARG A 547 -4.97 -4.70 -32.85
C ARG A 547 -4.81 -5.09 -31.38
N LEU A 548 -5.88 -4.87 -30.61
CA LEU A 548 -5.95 -5.19 -29.20
C LEU A 548 -6.55 -6.58 -28.98
N GLU A 549 -6.07 -7.29 -27.97
CA GLU A 549 -6.68 -8.54 -27.51
C GLU A 549 -7.69 -8.26 -26.40
N ALA A 550 -7.37 -7.34 -25.48
CA ALA A 550 -8.29 -6.91 -24.42
C ALA A 550 -9.08 -5.67 -24.88
N PHE A 551 -10.41 -5.75 -24.76
CA PHE A 551 -11.36 -4.69 -25.13
C PHE A 551 -11.17 -4.15 -26.56
N PRO A 552 -11.28 -5.02 -27.59
CA PRO A 552 -11.07 -4.64 -29.00
C PRO A 552 -12.07 -3.60 -29.54
N GLU A 553 -13.24 -3.48 -28.90
CA GLU A 553 -14.27 -2.48 -29.18
C GLU A 553 -13.85 -1.04 -28.85
N HIS A 554 -12.83 -0.87 -28.00
CA HIS A 554 -12.26 0.43 -27.64
C HIS A 554 -10.93 0.63 -28.38
N PRO A 555 -10.93 1.28 -29.57
CA PRO A 555 -9.77 1.31 -30.44
C PRO A 555 -8.64 2.19 -29.86
N LEU A 556 -7.41 1.68 -29.96
CA LEU A 556 -6.20 2.48 -29.76
C LEU A 556 -5.62 2.88 -31.12
N TYR A 557 -5.72 4.16 -31.45
CA TYR A 557 -5.12 4.76 -32.62
C TYR A 557 -3.65 5.07 -32.38
N VAL A 558 -2.82 4.79 -33.39
CA VAL A 558 -1.39 5.07 -33.37
C VAL A 558 -1.10 6.14 -34.40
N LEU A 559 -0.76 7.34 -33.91
CA LEU A 559 -0.50 8.50 -34.72
C LEU A 559 1.02 8.75 -34.80
N GLY A 560 1.59 8.44 -35.96
CA GLY A 560 3.00 8.69 -36.26
C GLY A 560 3.18 10.04 -36.95
N TYR A 561 4.06 10.92 -36.45
CA TYR A 561 4.28 12.25 -37.04
C TYR A 561 5.74 12.56 -37.40
N CYS A 562 5.92 13.38 -38.43
CA CYS A 562 7.19 13.96 -38.88
C CYS A 562 7.18 15.48 -38.67
N CYS A 563 8.35 16.07 -38.43
CA CYS A 563 8.50 17.50 -38.14
C CYS A 563 9.32 18.21 -39.23
N THR A 564 9.22 19.53 -39.34
CA THR A 564 10.14 20.32 -40.16
C THR A 564 11.57 20.30 -39.58
N PRO A 565 12.62 20.01 -40.38
CA PRO A 565 14.00 20.18 -39.93
C PRO A 565 14.30 21.67 -39.77
N TRP A 566 14.68 22.11 -38.57
CA TRP A 566 15.25 23.45 -38.37
C TRP A 566 16.76 23.30 -38.18
N TRP A 567 17.55 23.86 -39.11
CA TRP A 567 19.01 24.01 -39.08
C TRP A 567 19.77 23.02 -38.17
N GLY A 568 19.74 21.74 -38.54
CA GLY A 568 20.71 20.71 -38.12
C GLY A 568 20.59 20.07 -36.74
N LEU A 569 19.79 20.60 -35.79
CA LEU A 569 19.72 20.04 -34.43
C LEU A 569 18.27 19.73 -33.99
N ARG A 570 17.96 18.42 -33.87
CA ARG A 570 16.70 17.92 -33.33
C ARG A 570 16.62 18.21 -31.82
N ASN A 571 15.82 19.21 -31.45
CA ASN A 571 15.60 19.55 -30.04
C ASN A 571 14.48 18.69 -29.43
N ARG A 572 14.84 17.76 -28.52
CA ARG A 572 13.89 16.86 -27.82
C ARG A 572 12.74 17.60 -27.12
N LYS A 573 12.98 18.81 -26.58
CA LYS A 573 11.93 19.63 -25.93
C LYS A 573 10.86 20.06 -26.93
N ARG A 574 11.24 20.45 -28.15
CA ARG A 574 10.30 20.85 -29.21
C ARG A 574 9.50 19.65 -29.73
N THR A 575 10.14 18.50 -29.90
CA THR A 575 9.45 17.28 -30.33
C THR A 575 8.38 16.85 -29.30
N LYS A 576 8.70 16.91 -28.01
CA LYS A 576 7.75 16.60 -26.93
C LYS A 576 6.60 17.62 -26.86
N ALA A 577 6.90 18.92 -26.97
CA ALA A 577 5.88 19.96 -27.01
C ALA A 577 4.93 19.81 -28.22
N LEU A 578 5.45 19.39 -29.38
CA LEU A 578 4.61 19.13 -30.55
C LEU A 578 3.74 17.89 -30.36
N ALA A 579 4.25 16.82 -29.75
CA ALA A 579 3.44 15.65 -29.40
C ALA A 579 2.28 16.03 -28.47
N GLN A 580 2.55 16.82 -27.43
CA GLN A 580 1.52 17.29 -26.51
C GLN A 580 0.44 18.08 -27.24
N ARG A 581 0.82 19.01 -28.12
CA ARG A 581 -0.15 19.77 -28.93
C ARG A 581 -1.02 18.88 -29.81
N ILE A 582 -0.49 17.77 -30.34
CA ILE A 582 -1.30 16.80 -31.10
C ILE A 582 -2.33 16.16 -30.18
N VAL A 583 -1.93 15.70 -28.99
CA VAL A 583 -2.83 15.10 -28.00
C VAL A 583 -3.93 16.08 -27.58
N ASP A 584 -3.58 17.35 -27.35
CA ASP A 584 -4.55 18.36 -26.91
C ASP A 584 -5.52 18.81 -28.02
N THR A 585 -5.16 18.63 -29.30
CA THR A 585 -5.93 19.14 -30.45
C THR A 585 -6.72 18.05 -31.18
N VAL A 586 -6.19 16.82 -31.23
CA VAL A 586 -6.79 15.73 -32.01
C VAL A 586 -7.90 15.06 -31.20
N SER A 587 -9.09 15.03 -31.78
CA SER A 587 -10.22 14.27 -31.26
C SER A 587 -10.50 13.08 -32.17
N LEU A 588 -10.46 11.87 -31.58
CA LEU A 588 -10.75 10.60 -32.25
C LEU A 588 -11.73 9.79 -31.39
N PRO A 589 -12.50 8.86 -31.99
CA PRO A 589 -13.49 8.04 -31.27
C PRO A 589 -12.85 6.96 -30.37
N GLY A 590 -11.57 7.09 -30.03
CA GLY A 590 -10.81 6.18 -29.19
C GLY A 590 -9.49 6.78 -28.75
N GLU A 591 -8.74 6.02 -27.96
CA GLU A 591 -7.47 6.47 -27.42
C GLU A 591 -6.43 6.75 -28.52
N VAL A 592 -5.52 7.69 -28.29
CA VAL A 592 -4.50 8.08 -29.27
C VAL A 592 -3.10 7.98 -28.66
N PHE A 593 -2.28 7.11 -29.25
CA PHE A 593 -0.85 7.03 -28.96
C PHE A 593 -0.07 7.82 -30.01
N VAL A 594 0.58 8.91 -29.60
CA VAL A 594 1.34 9.80 -30.49
C VAL A 594 2.82 9.46 -30.43
N LEU A 595 3.46 9.20 -31.57
CA LEU A 595 4.90 9.00 -31.65
C LEU A 595 5.57 9.77 -32.79
N ASN A 596 6.75 10.33 -32.52
CA ASN A 596 7.60 10.83 -33.59
C ASN A 596 8.20 9.61 -34.33
N VAL A 597 8.00 9.52 -35.64
CA VAL A 597 8.46 8.38 -36.45
C VAL A 597 9.84 8.60 -37.10
N GLU A 598 10.52 9.67 -36.72
CA GLU A 598 11.89 9.97 -37.15
C GLU A 598 12.93 9.64 -36.06
N GLY A 599 14.22 9.72 -36.41
CA GLY A 599 15.32 9.50 -35.47
C GLY A 599 15.36 8.08 -34.91
N ASP A 600 15.41 7.96 -33.58
CA ASP A 600 15.49 6.68 -32.87
C ASP A 600 14.29 5.75 -33.16
N ASN A 601 13.16 6.32 -33.63
CA ASN A 601 11.93 5.60 -33.95
C ASN A 601 11.76 5.29 -35.45
N TYR A 602 12.80 5.45 -36.28
CA TYR A 602 12.70 5.25 -37.74
C TYR A 602 12.11 3.91 -38.18
N ARG A 603 12.27 2.85 -37.35
CA ARG A 603 11.70 1.52 -37.59
C ARG A 603 10.17 1.53 -37.56
N PHE A 604 9.57 2.33 -36.69
CA PHE A 604 8.12 2.57 -36.72
C PHE A 604 7.73 3.29 -38.00
N GLY A 605 8.46 4.33 -38.39
CA GLY A 605 8.26 5.03 -39.67
C GLY A 605 8.12 4.06 -40.84
N ARG A 606 9.09 3.14 -41.00
CA ARG A 606 8.99 2.08 -42.03
C ARG A 606 7.67 1.33 -41.97
N LYS A 607 7.23 0.88 -40.79
CA LYS A 607 5.98 0.14 -40.61
C LYS A 607 4.73 0.92 -41.03
N PHE A 608 4.73 2.25 -40.85
CA PHE A 608 3.67 3.13 -41.36
C PHE A 608 3.72 3.26 -42.90
N PHE A 609 4.92 3.48 -43.48
CA PHE A 609 5.09 3.73 -44.92
C PHE A 609 4.62 2.58 -45.82
N TRP A 610 4.74 1.31 -45.39
CA TRP A 610 4.39 0.15 -46.23
C TRP A 610 2.89 -0.15 -46.30
N LYS A 611 2.04 0.53 -45.52
CA LYS A 611 0.58 0.34 -45.54
C LYS A 611 -0.10 1.48 -46.31
N ARG A 612 -0.73 1.17 -47.45
CA ARG A 612 -1.50 2.14 -48.26
C ARG A 612 -2.68 2.70 -47.44
N GLY A 613 -3.01 3.99 -47.65
CA GLY A 613 -4.14 4.66 -46.98
C GLY A 613 -3.86 5.15 -45.55
N THR A 614 -2.64 5.00 -45.04
CA THR A 614 -2.29 5.38 -43.65
C THR A 614 -1.85 6.83 -43.50
N LYS A 615 -1.44 7.49 -44.59
CA LYS A 615 -1.02 8.89 -44.56
C LYS A 615 -2.25 9.80 -44.49
N VAL A 616 -2.38 10.55 -43.40
CA VAL A 616 -3.50 11.45 -43.16
C VAL A 616 -3.14 12.91 -43.38
N LEU A 617 -1.85 13.29 -43.25
CA LEU A 617 -1.29 14.60 -43.64
C LEU A 617 -0.01 14.42 -44.46
#